data_AF-A0A6N9BP78-F1
#
_entry.id   AF-A0A6N9BP78-F1
#
_cell.length_a   1.000
_cell.length_b   1.000
_cell.length_c   1.000
_cell.angle_alpha   90.00
_cell.angle_beta   90.00
_cell.angle_gamma   90.00
#
_symmetry.space_group_name_H-M   'P 1'
#
loop_
_entity.id
_entity.type
_entity.pdbx_description
1 polymer ?
#
loop_
_entity_poly.entity_id
_entity_poly.type
_entity_poly.pdbx_seq_one_letter_code
_entity_poly.pdbx_strand_id
1 'polypeptide(L)'
;MGEPGDPSRNLVRFWTWRDNIHQRLAETHAEDASHHEAFVLRAQELRDEIEFLARNGLNEGAEEALGTLAEQDMADFCIMVDLAADVSMDGVDPLDAETRLHLSEFLDNEPWHSLAVDTDMTVALAMIEDVAADTSDRAWYEVSPNLMRVTARVLDQANAEQVRRFAAELNALHEASGTSVPPDAAEIIGYIVQQAAGRVGLRPPELSI
;
A
#
# COMPACT_ATOMS: atom_id res chain seq x y z
N MET A 1 -6.84 42.20 6.46
CA MET A 1 -5.90 41.16 6.92
C MET A 1 -6.71 39.90 7.10
N GLY A 2 -6.75 39.06 6.06
CA GLY A 2 -7.23 37.68 6.18
C GLY A 2 -6.00 36.80 6.01
N GLU A 3 -5.78 35.89 6.96
CA GLU A 3 -4.68 34.94 6.90
C GLU A 3 -4.84 34.03 5.67
N PRO A 4 -3.74 33.68 4.97
CA PRO A 4 -3.78 32.66 3.94
C PRO A 4 -4.04 31.30 4.59
N GLY A 5 -5.09 30.61 4.15
CA GLY A 5 -5.38 29.25 4.58
C GLY A 5 -4.20 28.35 4.28
N ASP A 6 -3.77 27.59 5.28
CA ASP A 6 -2.69 26.62 5.18
C ASP A 6 -3.03 25.53 4.14
N PRO A 7 -2.27 25.44 3.03
CA PRO A 7 -2.50 24.44 1.99
C PRO A 7 -2.13 23.01 2.41
N SER A 8 -1.57 22.81 3.61
CA SER A 8 -1.27 21.47 4.16
C SER A 8 -2.53 20.66 4.55
N ARG A 9 -3.72 21.29 4.56
CA ARG A 9 -4.91 20.72 5.20
C ARG A 9 -5.91 19.97 4.30
N ASN A 10 -5.60 19.70 3.03
CA ASN A 10 -6.50 18.96 2.14
C ASN A 10 -5.79 17.94 1.24
N LEU A 11 -4.98 17.08 1.85
CA LEU A 11 -4.55 15.84 1.21
C LEU A 11 -4.86 14.68 2.16
N VAL A 12 -6.14 14.35 2.27
CA VAL A 12 -6.53 12.99 2.69
C VAL A 12 -6.05 12.07 1.56
N ARG A 13 -4.80 11.61 1.67
CA ARG A 13 -4.24 10.62 0.76
C ARG A 13 -4.84 9.27 1.11
N PHE A 14 -5.06 8.48 0.07
CA PHE A 14 -5.49 7.08 0.05
C PHE A 14 -4.87 6.19 1.16
N TRP A 15 -3.66 6.55 1.57
CA TRP A 15 -2.94 6.20 2.80
C TRP A 15 -3.75 6.09 4.09
N THR A 16 -4.81 6.89 4.24
CA THR A 16 -5.59 6.91 5.47
C THR A 16 -6.32 5.61 5.76
N TRP A 17 -6.55 4.70 4.81
CA TRP A 17 -7.39 3.50 5.06
C TRP A 17 -6.62 2.30 5.63
N ARG A 18 -5.43 1.97 5.10
CA ARG A 18 -4.58 0.88 5.62
C ARG A 18 -3.94 1.26 6.97
N ASP A 19 -3.56 2.53 7.13
CA ASP A 19 -3.21 3.09 8.44
C ASP A 19 -4.42 3.27 9.35
N ASN A 20 -5.62 3.64 8.85
CA ASN A 20 -6.83 3.57 9.68
C ASN A 20 -7.01 2.16 10.23
N ILE A 21 -6.92 1.12 9.40
CA ILE A 21 -7.15 -0.26 9.86
C ILE A 21 -6.10 -0.67 10.89
N HIS A 22 -4.81 -0.44 10.63
CA HIS A 22 -3.74 -0.84 11.54
C HIS A 22 -3.63 0.04 12.80
N GLN A 23 -3.86 1.34 12.70
CA GLN A 23 -3.81 2.29 13.83
C GLN A 23 -5.10 2.25 14.68
N ARG A 24 -6.28 2.01 14.08
CA ARG A 24 -7.57 1.83 14.81
C ARG A 24 -7.70 0.48 15.50
N LEU A 25 -6.98 -0.54 15.05
CA LEU A 25 -6.83 -1.80 15.80
C LEU A 25 -6.00 -1.59 17.08
N ALA A 26 -5.16 -0.55 17.14
CA ALA A 26 -4.31 -0.24 18.29
C ALA A 26 -4.91 0.81 19.25
N GLU A 27 -5.73 1.75 18.77
CA GLU A 27 -6.24 2.88 19.55
C GLU A 27 -7.77 3.01 19.44
N THR A 28 -8.49 2.76 20.54
CA THR A 28 -9.96 2.61 20.54
C THR A 28 -10.70 3.91 20.89
N HIS A 29 -11.39 4.53 19.92
CA HIS A 29 -12.51 5.45 20.14
C HIS A 29 -13.82 4.91 19.54
N ALA A 30 -14.99 5.37 20.02
CA ALA A 30 -16.30 4.76 19.68
C ALA A 30 -16.75 4.99 18.22
N GLU A 31 -16.33 6.09 17.58
CA GLU A 31 -16.53 6.29 16.12
C GLU A 31 -15.60 5.36 15.30
N ASP A 32 -14.51 4.88 15.90
CA ASP A 32 -13.61 3.92 15.26
C ASP A 32 -14.14 2.49 15.31
N ALA A 33 -15.01 2.15 16.25
CA ALA A 33 -15.66 0.85 16.28
C ALA A 33 -16.67 0.68 15.12
N SER A 34 -17.44 1.72 14.80
CA SER A 34 -18.49 1.62 13.77
C SER A 34 -17.93 1.49 12.35
N HIS A 35 -16.88 2.24 11.97
CA HIS A 35 -16.27 1.99 10.65
C HIS A 35 -15.40 0.72 10.61
N HIS A 36 -14.94 0.22 11.77
CA HIS A 36 -14.28 -1.09 11.81
C HIS A 36 -15.29 -2.20 11.51
N GLU A 37 -16.46 -2.17 12.17
CA GLU A 37 -17.54 -3.12 11.88
C GLU A 37 -18.01 -3.03 10.41
N ALA A 38 -18.16 -1.82 9.87
CA ALA A 38 -18.52 -1.63 8.47
C ALA A 38 -17.45 -2.17 7.50
N PHE A 39 -16.17 -1.98 7.83
CA PHE A 39 -15.06 -2.54 7.07
C PHE A 39 -15.07 -4.07 7.09
N VAL A 40 -15.15 -4.68 8.27
CA VAL A 40 -15.15 -6.15 8.43
C VAL A 40 -16.33 -6.74 7.68
N LEU A 41 -17.52 -6.12 7.76
CA LEU A 41 -18.69 -6.55 7.00
C LEU A 41 -18.42 -6.51 5.50
N ARG A 42 -17.91 -5.38 4.98
CA ARG A 42 -17.63 -5.25 3.54
C ARG A 42 -16.54 -6.22 3.07
N ALA A 43 -15.50 -6.40 3.87
CA ALA A 43 -14.41 -7.32 3.56
C ALA A 43 -14.87 -8.77 3.54
N GLN A 44 -15.76 -9.16 4.46
CA GLN A 44 -16.37 -10.49 4.45
C GLN A 44 -17.31 -10.67 3.25
N GLU A 45 -18.12 -9.66 2.90
CA GLU A 45 -18.97 -9.69 1.71
C GLU A 45 -18.15 -9.89 0.42
N LEU A 46 -17.07 -9.13 0.26
CA LEU A 46 -16.15 -9.28 -0.88
C LEU A 46 -15.49 -10.65 -0.89
N ARG A 47 -15.03 -11.12 0.26
CA ARG A 47 -14.42 -12.45 0.41
C ARG A 47 -15.39 -13.54 -0.07
N ASP A 48 -16.66 -13.45 0.32
CA ASP A 48 -17.70 -14.42 -0.08
C ASP A 48 -18.07 -14.30 -1.56
N GLU A 49 -18.09 -13.08 -2.11
CA GLU A 49 -18.32 -12.83 -3.54
C GLU A 49 -17.17 -13.40 -4.40
N ILE A 50 -15.92 -13.17 -4.00
CA ILE A 50 -14.74 -13.73 -4.66
C ILE A 50 -14.75 -15.25 -4.60
N GLU A 51 -15.03 -15.85 -3.44
CA GLU A 51 -15.14 -17.30 -3.30
C GLU A 51 -16.25 -17.85 -4.20
N PHE A 52 -17.39 -17.17 -4.29
CA PHE A 52 -18.47 -17.55 -5.19
C PHE A 52 -18.03 -17.51 -6.67
N LEU A 53 -17.35 -16.45 -7.09
CA LEU A 53 -16.87 -16.28 -8.47
C LEU A 53 -15.78 -17.29 -8.84
N ALA A 54 -14.88 -17.60 -7.91
CA ALA A 54 -13.72 -18.47 -8.14
C ALA A 54 -13.96 -19.96 -7.87
N ARG A 55 -15.12 -20.34 -7.29
CA ARG A 55 -15.43 -21.71 -6.82
C ARG A 55 -15.23 -22.83 -7.85
N ASN A 56 -15.32 -22.51 -9.14
CA ASN A 56 -15.13 -23.47 -10.23
C ASN A 56 -14.02 -23.03 -11.20
N GLY A 57 -13.06 -22.23 -10.72
CA GLY A 57 -12.07 -21.53 -11.53
C GLY A 57 -12.59 -20.21 -12.10
N LEU A 58 -11.66 -19.35 -12.52
CA LEU A 58 -11.99 -18.10 -13.21
C LEU A 58 -12.35 -18.40 -14.66
N ASN A 59 -13.60 -18.10 -15.01
CA ASN A 59 -14.04 -18.00 -16.39
C ASN A 59 -14.14 -16.53 -16.79
N GLU A 60 -14.30 -16.26 -18.09
CA GLU A 60 -14.40 -14.91 -18.64
C GLU A 60 -15.44 -14.03 -17.90
N GLY A 61 -16.59 -14.59 -17.51
CA GLY A 61 -17.61 -13.85 -16.77
C GLY A 61 -17.22 -13.57 -15.30
N ALA A 62 -16.44 -14.45 -14.67
CA ALA A 62 -15.91 -14.22 -13.34
C ALA A 62 -14.81 -13.14 -13.37
N GLU A 63 -13.94 -13.16 -14.38
CA GLU A 63 -12.92 -12.12 -14.58
C GLU A 63 -13.55 -10.74 -14.85
N GLU A 64 -14.61 -10.68 -15.67
CA GLU A 64 -15.35 -9.43 -15.91
C GLU A 64 -16.02 -8.91 -14.63
N ALA A 65 -16.58 -9.79 -13.82
CA ALA A 65 -17.17 -9.42 -12.53
C ALA A 65 -16.12 -8.91 -11.54
N LEU A 66 -14.97 -9.59 -11.41
CA LEU A 66 -13.85 -9.14 -10.59
C LEU A 66 -13.30 -7.80 -11.08
N GLY A 67 -13.21 -7.60 -12.39
CA GLY A 67 -12.82 -6.32 -12.99
C GLY A 67 -13.80 -5.21 -12.61
N THR A 68 -15.10 -5.49 -12.67
CA THR A 68 -16.14 -4.54 -12.26
C THR A 68 -16.02 -4.17 -10.78
N LEU A 69 -15.76 -5.15 -9.90
CA LEU A 69 -15.55 -4.89 -8.47
C LEU A 69 -14.32 -4.01 -8.24
N ALA A 70 -13.20 -4.35 -8.88
CA ALA A 70 -11.94 -3.60 -8.77
C ALA A 70 -12.05 -2.16 -9.31
N GLU A 71 -12.87 -1.92 -10.33
CA GLU A 71 -13.10 -0.59 -10.92
C GLU A 71 -14.02 0.30 -10.09
N GLN A 72 -14.98 -0.29 -9.37
CA GLN A 72 -16.06 0.45 -8.71
C GLN A 72 -15.57 1.21 -7.48
N ASP A 73 -14.79 0.56 -6.63
CA ASP A 73 -14.28 1.14 -5.40
C ASP A 73 -12.84 0.71 -5.15
N MET A 74 -11.98 1.69 -4.91
CA MET A 74 -10.59 1.46 -4.61
C MET A 74 -10.38 0.78 -3.24
N ALA A 75 -11.29 0.99 -2.29
CA ALA A 75 -11.26 0.26 -1.02
C ALA A 75 -11.49 -1.24 -1.23
N ASP A 76 -12.43 -1.59 -2.11
CA ASP A 76 -12.72 -2.98 -2.46
C ASP A 76 -11.53 -3.62 -3.19
N PHE A 77 -10.90 -2.88 -4.11
CA PHE A 77 -9.65 -3.31 -4.74
C PHE A 77 -8.54 -3.62 -3.73
N CYS A 78 -8.34 -2.75 -2.73
CA CYS A 78 -7.37 -3.01 -1.66
C CYS A 78 -7.70 -4.27 -0.86
N ILE A 79 -8.97 -4.49 -0.52
CA ILE A 79 -9.41 -5.72 0.15
C ILE A 79 -9.07 -6.95 -0.70
N MET A 80 -9.31 -6.90 -2.00
CA MET A 80 -8.96 -7.98 -2.93
C MET A 80 -7.45 -8.26 -2.90
N VAL A 81 -6.61 -7.22 -2.92
CA VAL A 81 -5.15 -7.36 -2.83
C VAL A 81 -4.73 -8.01 -1.51
N ASP A 82 -5.27 -7.56 -0.38
CA ASP A 82 -4.93 -8.09 0.95
C ASP A 82 -5.42 -9.55 1.12
N LEU A 83 -6.60 -9.88 0.60
CA LEU A 83 -7.13 -11.25 0.53
C LEU A 83 -6.23 -12.17 -0.31
N ALA A 84 -5.74 -11.69 -1.47
CA ALA A 84 -4.82 -12.44 -2.32
C ALA A 84 -3.46 -12.69 -1.66
N ALA A 85 -2.97 -11.69 -0.91
CA ALA A 85 -1.67 -11.71 -0.24
C ALA A 85 -1.67 -12.49 1.10
N ASP A 86 -2.80 -13.09 1.49
CA ASP A 86 -2.97 -13.81 2.77
C ASP A 86 -2.65 -12.92 3.99
N VAL A 87 -3.01 -11.63 3.89
CA VAL A 87 -2.87 -10.70 5.02
C VAL A 87 -4.02 -10.94 6.00
N SER A 88 -3.66 -11.20 7.26
CA SER A 88 -4.65 -11.38 8.32
C SER A 88 -5.47 -10.10 8.53
N MET A 89 -6.77 -10.20 8.34
CA MET A 89 -7.75 -9.16 8.68
C MET A 89 -8.60 -9.65 9.85
N ASP A 90 -8.68 -8.85 10.92
CA ASP A 90 -9.47 -9.24 12.09
C ASP A 90 -10.95 -9.38 11.71
N GLY A 91 -11.58 -10.48 12.12
CA GLY A 91 -12.98 -10.78 11.81
C GLY A 91 -13.29 -11.23 10.39
N VAL A 92 -12.29 -11.43 9.52
CA VAL A 92 -12.46 -11.91 8.14
C VAL A 92 -11.75 -13.25 7.96
N ASP A 93 -12.48 -14.27 7.54
CA ASP A 93 -11.89 -15.59 7.28
C ASP A 93 -11.00 -15.55 6.03
N PRO A 94 -9.82 -16.20 6.06
CA PRO A 94 -8.94 -16.24 4.89
C PRO A 94 -9.61 -16.98 3.71
N LEU A 95 -9.23 -16.60 2.50
CA LEU A 95 -9.59 -17.35 1.29
C LEU A 95 -8.93 -18.74 1.33
N ASP A 96 -9.62 -19.74 0.79
CA ASP A 96 -8.98 -21.02 0.53
C ASP A 96 -7.83 -20.86 -0.48
N ALA A 97 -6.88 -21.80 -0.47
CA ALA A 97 -5.67 -21.69 -1.27
C ALA A 97 -5.92 -21.64 -2.78
N GLU A 98 -6.98 -22.28 -3.27
CA GLU A 98 -7.31 -22.32 -4.71
C GLU A 98 -7.94 -20.99 -5.14
N THR A 99 -8.92 -20.50 -4.39
CA THR A 99 -9.53 -19.17 -4.65
C THR A 99 -8.49 -18.06 -4.58
N ARG A 100 -7.59 -18.11 -3.58
CA ARG A 100 -6.51 -17.14 -3.44
C ARG A 100 -5.54 -17.15 -4.62
N LEU A 101 -5.20 -18.32 -5.14
CA LEU A 101 -4.36 -18.45 -6.33
C LEU A 101 -5.01 -17.78 -7.53
N HIS A 102 -6.29 -18.09 -7.79
CA HIS A 102 -7.05 -17.48 -8.87
C HIS A 102 -7.13 -15.95 -8.75
N LEU A 103 -7.42 -15.43 -7.55
CA LEU A 103 -7.46 -13.98 -7.33
C LEU A 103 -6.08 -13.33 -7.57
N SER A 104 -5.00 -13.99 -7.14
CA SER A 104 -3.64 -13.52 -7.41
C SER A 104 -3.35 -13.47 -8.91
N GLU A 105 -3.72 -14.50 -9.67
CA GLU A 105 -3.55 -14.53 -11.13
C GLU A 105 -4.34 -13.42 -11.82
N PHE A 106 -5.57 -13.14 -11.37
CA PHE A 106 -6.35 -12.00 -11.85
C PHE A 106 -5.64 -10.66 -11.59
N LEU A 107 -5.17 -10.45 -10.35
CA LEU A 107 -4.50 -9.21 -9.95
C LEU A 107 -3.10 -9.03 -10.59
N ASP A 108 -2.47 -10.12 -11.04
CA ASP A 108 -1.20 -10.09 -11.77
C ASP A 108 -1.35 -9.67 -13.24
N ASN A 109 -2.59 -9.56 -13.75
CA ASN A 109 -2.84 -9.02 -15.07
C ASN A 109 -2.99 -7.49 -15.07
N GLU A 110 -2.58 -6.85 -16.16
CA GLU A 110 -2.81 -5.43 -16.37
C GLU A 110 -4.31 -5.14 -16.57
N PRO A 111 -4.85 -4.03 -16.03
CA PRO A 111 -4.17 -2.93 -15.36
C PRO A 111 -3.99 -3.10 -13.83
N TRP A 112 -4.54 -4.18 -13.26
CA TRP A 112 -4.63 -4.41 -11.82
C TRP A 112 -3.27 -4.54 -11.16
N HIS A 113 -2.33 -5.21 -11.83
CA HIS A 113 -0.98 -5.36 -11.34
C HIS A 113 -0.32 -3.99 -11.10
N SER A 114 -0.37 -3.11 -12.10
CA SER A 114 0.17 -1.76 -11.97
C SER A 114 -0.50 -0.98 -10.83
N LEU A 115 -1.81 -1.14 -10.63
CA LEU A 115 -2.54 -0.46 -9.57
C LEU A 115 -2.21 -1.01 -8.17
N ALA A 116 -2.02 -2.33 -8.05
CA ALA A 116 -1.59 -2.97 -6.80
C ALA A 116 -0.20 -2.49 -6.40
N VAL A 117 0.74 -2.44 -7.35
CA VAL A 117 2.09 -1.92 -7.12
C VAL A 117 2.05 -0.43 -6.74
N ASP A 118 1.18 0.38 -7.37
CA ASP A 118 1.00 1.79 -7.01
C ASP A 118 0.52 1.96 -5.56
N THR A 119 -0.39 1.08 -5.13
CA THR A 119 -0.91 1.04 -3.77
C THR A 119 0.17 0.64 -2.76
N ASP A 120 0.97 -0.38 -3.06
CA ASP A 120 2.06 -0.80 -2.19
C ASP A 120 3.21 0.23 -2.17
N MET A 121 3.46 0.94 -3.28
CA MET A 121 4.46 2.01 -3.35
C MET A 121 4.04 3.16 -2.47
N THR A 122 2.74 3.46 -2.54
CA THR A 122 2.07 4.38 -1.67
C THR A 122 2.43 3.97 -0.25
N VAL A 123 2.11 2.75 0.22
CA VAL A 123 2.44 2.18 1.55
C VAL A 123 3.93 2.21 1.92
N ALA A 124 4.84 2.00 0.99
CA ALA A 124 6.26 2.13 1.29
C ALA A 124 6.67 3.58 1.62
N LEU A 125 6.07 4.58 0.97
CA LEU A 125 6.47 5.99 1.14
C LEU A 125 6.14 6.58 2.50
N ALA A 126 4.95 6.38 3.04
CA ALA A 126 4.66 6.82 4.41
C ALA A 126 5.17 5.90 5.52
N MET A 127 5.56 4.65 5.25
CA MET A 127 6.45 3.94 6.19
C MET A 127 7.79 4.68 6.34
N ILE A 128 8.28 5.31 5.26
CA ILE A 128 9.46 6.18 5.29
C ILE A 128 9.13 7.50 5.97
N GLU A 129 7.95 8.08 5.72
CA GLU A 129 7.46 9.29 6.40
C GLU A 129 7.40 9.11 7.91
N ASP A 130 6.83 8.01 8.40
CA ASP A 130 6.73 7.68 9.82
C ASP A 130 8.12 7.59 10.47
N VAL A 131 9.06 6.94 9.78
CA VAL A 131 10.45 6.87 10.23
C VAL A 131 11.11 8.24 10.26
N ALA A 132 10.83 9.11 9.29
CA ALA A 132 11.37 10.47 9.26
C ALA A 132 10.73 11.37 10.33
N ALA A 133 9.42 11.22 10.58
CA ALA A 133 8.65 12.01 11.52
C ALA A 133 8.83 11.56 12.98
N ASP A 134 9.29 10.32 13.22
CA ASP A 134 9.56 9.82 14.56
C ASP A 134 10.70 10.63 15.20
N THR A 135 10.35 11.31 16.29
CA THR A 135 11.28 12.13 17.09
C THR A 135 11.74 11.40 18.35
N SER A 136 11.46 10.10 18.46
CA SER A 136 11.85 9.29 19.60
C SER A 136 13.30 8.80 19.45
N ASP A 137 13.94 8.42 20.55
CA ASP A 137 15.29 7.84 20.52
C ASP A 137 15.29 6.35 20.07
N ARG A 138 14.18 5.87 19.48
CA ARG A 138 14.07 4.50 18.97
C ARG A 138 14.83 4.36 17.66
N ALA A 139 15.34 3.15 17.40
CA ALA A 139 15.90 2.86 16.11
C ALA A 139 14.79 2.79 15.04
N TRP A 140 15.09 3.17 13.79
CA TRP A 140 14.09 3.20 12.72
C TRP A 140 13.42 1.84 12.47
N TYR A 141 14.13 0.73 12.69
CA TYR A 141 13.59 -0.63 12.54
C TYR A 141 12.68 -1.05 13.69
N GLU A 142 12.62 -0.29 14.78
CA GLU A 142 11.62 -0.45 15.84
C GLU A 142 10.36 0.35 15.53
N VAL A 143 10.50 1.47 14.81
CA VAL A 143 9.38 2.29 14.32
C VAL A 143 8.68 1.58 13.16
N SER A 144 9.46 1.09 12.18
CA SER A 144 8.95 0.42 10.99
C SER A 144 9.73 -0.86 10.67
N PRO A 145 9.48 -1.97 11.39
CA PRO A 145 10.26 -3.21 11.27
C PRO A 145 10.25 -3.85 9.89
N ASN A 146 9.22 -3.56 9.09
CA ASN A 146 9.04 -4.16 7.77
C ASN A 146 9.46 -3.24 6.62
N LEU A 147 9.91 -2.01 6.89
CA LEU A 147 10.17 -0.99 5.88
C LEU A 147 11.00 -1.52 4.72
N MET A 148 12.21 -2.02 5.01
CA MET A 148 13.11 -2.49 3.96
C MET A 148 12.55 -3.65 3.15
N ARG A 149 11.80 -4.55 3.79
CA ARG A 149 11.16 -5.70 3.12
C ARG A 149 10.05 -5.24 2.19
N VAL A 150 9.20 -4.31 2.64
CA VAL A 150 8.09 -3.76 1.84
C VAL A 150 8.63 -2.94 0.67
N THR A 151 9.57 -2.02 0.93
CA THR A 151 10.20 -1.20 -0.12
C THR A 151 10.89 -2.05 -1.17
N ALA A 152 11.66 -3.08 -0.77
CA ALA A 152 12.32 -3.97 -1.71
C ALA A 152 11.31 -4.80 -2.53
N ARG A 153 10.28 -5.36 -1.88
CA ARG A 153 9.23 -6.14 -2.57
C ARG A 153 8.53 -5.30 -3.64
N VAL A 154 8.09 -4.10 -3.28
CA VAL A 154 7.30 -3.30 -4.22
C VAL A 154 8.15 -2.80 -5.39
N LEU A 155 9.39 -2.40 -5.12
CA LEU A 155 10.30 -1.93 -6.16
C LEU A 155 10.87 -3.07 -7.02
N ASP A 156 10.77 -4.33 -6.59
CA ASP A 156 11.07 -5.49 -7.45
C ASP A 156 9.98 -5.72 -8.50
N GLN A 157 8.73 -5.41 -8.17
CA GLN A 157 7.57 -5.54 -9.06
C GLN A 157 7.35 -4.30 -9.93
N ALA A 158 7.83 -3.14 -9.51
CA ALA A 158 7.63 -1.88 -10.20
C ALA A 158 8.17 -1.85 -11.64
N ASN A 159 7.44 -1.17 -12.52
CA ASN A 159 7.91 -0.81 -13.84
C ASN A 159 8.77 0.47 -13.82
N ALA A 160 9.33 0.85 -14.97
CA ALA A 160 10.23 2.02 -15.06
C ALA A 160 9.56 3.34 -14.65
N GLU A 161 8.27 3.53 -14.95
CA GLU A 161 7.59 4.77 -14.59
C GLU A 161 7.30 4.83 -13.09
N GLN A 162 6.88 3.72 -12.51
CA GLN A 162 6.68 3.54 -11.08
C GLN A 162 7.96 3.82 -10.29
N VAL A 163 9.11 3.29 -10.72
CA VAL A 163 10.41 3.56 -10.06
C VAL A 163 10.76 5.05 -10.12
N ARG A 164 10.54 5.74 -11.25
CA ARG A 164 10.79 7.20 -11.35
C ARG A 164 9.89 7.98 -10.40
N ARG A 165 8.59 7.64 -10.39
CA ARG A 165 7.62 8.32 -9.53
C ARG A 165 7.93 8.06 -8.05
N PHE A 166 8.29 6.83 -7.67
CA PHE A 166 8.71 6.52 -6.30
C PHE A 166 9.87 7.41 -5.86
N ALA A 167 10.93 7.49 -6.67
CA ALA A 167 12.10 8.31 -6.36
C ALA A 167 11.76 9.81 -6.28
N ALA A 168 10.89 10.31 -7.17
CA ALA A 168 10.45 11.69 -7.17
C ALA A 168 9.63 12.04 -5.91
N GLU A 169 8.68 11.19 -5.54
CA GLU A 169 7.87 11.36 -4.32
C GLU A 169 8.73 11.27 -3.06
N LEU A 170 9.70 10.37 -3.03
CA LEU A 170 10.64 10.23 -1.92
C LEU A 170 11.50 11.50 -1.72
N ASN A 171 11.97 12.10 -2.82
CA ASN A 171 12.66 13.40 -2.76
C ASN A 171 11.72 14.52 -2.32
N ALA A 172 10.50 14.57 -2.86
CA ALA A 172 9.51 15.57 -2.47
C ALA A 172 9.16 15.46 -0.98
N LEU A 173 9.09 14.24 -0.44
CA LEU A 173 8.86 13.98 0.98
C LEU A 173 9.98 14.53 1.85
N HIS A 174 11.24 14.32 1.46
CA HIS A 174 12.38 14.89 2.17
C HIS A 174 12.37 16.43 2.14
N GLU A 175 12.07 17.02 0.97
CA GLU A 175 12.00 18.48 0.83
C GLU A 175 10.85 19.12 1.62
N ALA A 176 9.68 18.45 1.69
CA ALA A 176 8.47 18.99 2.30
C ALA A 176 8.41 18.80 3.82
N SER A 177 8.89 17.66 4.34
CA SER A 177 8.72 17.31 5.76
C SER A 177 9.67 18.08 6.68
N GLY A 178 10.82 18.55 6.17
CA GLY A 178 11.86 19.19 6.99
C GLY A 178 12.50 18.24 8.02
N THR A 179 12.11 16.97 7.99
CA THR A 179 12.62 15.87 8.82
C THR A 179 13.46 14.94 7.94
N SER A 180 14.62 14.53 8.44
CA SER A 180 15.54 13.67 7.69
C SER A 180 15.26 12.21 8.03
N VAL A 181 15.22 11.36 7.01
CA VAL A 181 15.33 9.92 7.22
C VAL A 181 16.67 9.64 7.94
N PRO A 182 16.71 8.76 8.94
CA PRO A 182 17.96 8.38 9.59
C PRO A 182 19.01 7.91 8.56
N PRO A 183 20.28 8.34 8.65
CA PRO A 183 21.28 8.12 7.59
C PRO A 183 21.48 6.65 7.20
N ASP A 184 21.35 5.73 8.15
CA ASP A 184 21.47 4.29 7.93
C ASP A 184 20.26 3.72 7.16
N ALA A 185 19.05 4.18 7.47
CA ALA A 185 17.86 3.85 6.68
C ALA A 185 17.93 4.46 5.28
N ALA A 186 18.36 5.72 5.15
CA ALA A 186 18.53 6.42 3.88
C ALA A 186 19.51 5.70 2.95
N GLU A 187 20.64 5.19 3.48
CA GLU A 187 21.61 4.41 2.71
C GLU A 187 20.98 3.13 2.12
N ILE A 188 20.23 2.38 2.92
CA ILE A 188 19.58 1.14 2.47
C ILE A 188 18.47 1.44 1.45
N ILE A 189 17.62 2.43 1.72
CA ILE A 189 16.56 2.85 0.78
C ILE A 189 17.19 3.28 -0.55
N GLY A 190 18.25 4.10 -0.49
CA GLY A 190 19.00 4.52 -1.65
C GLY A 190 19.55 3.35 -2.46
N TYR A 191 20.11 2.35 -1.79
CA TYR A 191 20.55 1.11 -2.44
C TYR A 191 19.40 0.37 -3.13
N ILE A 192 18.26 0.18 -2.47
CA ILE A 192 17.09 -0.52 -3.04
C ILE A 192 16.60 0.21 -4.31
N VAL A 193 16.46 1.54 -4.24
CA VAL A 193 16.02 2.36 -5.39
C VAL A 193 17.03 2.27 -6.55
N GLN A 194 18.33 2.27 -6.26
CA GLN A 194 19.37 2.10 -7.28
C GLN A 194 19.30 0.71 -7.95
N GLN A 195 19.08 -0.36 -7.18
CA GLN A 195 18.91 -1.70 -7.73
C GLN A 195 17.66 -1.80 -8.60
N ALA A 196 16.54 -1.24 -8.15
CA ALA A 196 15.30 -1.21 -8.91
C ALA A 196 15.45 -0.45 -10.23
N ALA A 197 16.11 0.72 -10.20
CA ALA A 197 16.41 1.51 -11.39
C ALA A 197 17.28 0.73 -12.39
N GLY A 198 18.33 0.05 -11.91
CA GLY A 198 19.18 -0.79 -12.74
C GLY A 198 18.42 -1.94 -13.40
N ARG A 199 17.53 -2.62 -12.66
CA ARG A 199 16.69 -3.72 -13.15
C ARG A 199 15.80 -3.28 -14.31
N VAL A 200 15.17 -2.11 -14.20
CA VAL A 200 14.24 -1.58 -15.22
C VAL A 200 14.94 -0.69 -16.28
N GLY A 201 16.28 -0.71 -16.34
CA GLY A 201 17.07 -0.03 -17.36
C GLY A 201 17.10 1.50 -17.24
N LEU A 202 16.86 2.04 -16.05
CA LEU A 202 16.97 3.46 -15.78
C LEU A 202 18.37 3.85 -15.32
N ARG A 203 18.73 5.10 -15.57
CA ARG A 203 19.82 5.73 -14.84
C ARG A 203 19.38 5.84 -13.37
N PRO A 204 20.23 5.46 -12.40
CA PRO A 204 19.89 5.60 -10.99
C PRO A 204 19.47 7.04 -10.67
N PRO A 205 18.31 7.23 -10.01
CA PRO A 205 17.86 8.56 -9.61
C PRO A 205 18.81 9.11 -8.53
N GLU A 206 19.04 10.42 -8.58
CA GLU A 206 19.68 11.12 -7.47
C GLU A 206 18.65 11.27 -6.35
N LEU A 207 18.99 10.73 -5.18
CA LEU A 207 18.15 10.82 -3.98
C LEU A 207 18.81 11.79 -2.99
N SER A 208 17.99 12.67 -2.43
CA SER A 208 18.41 13.70 -1.47
C SER A 208 18.04 13.36 -0.03
N ILE A 209 17.72 12.10 0.26
CA ILE A 209 17.19 11.64 1.55
C ILE A 209 18.23 11.44 2.65
#